data_AF-A0AAV4C529-F1
#
_entry.id   AF-A0AAV4C529-F1
#
_cell.length_a   1.000
_cell.length_b   1.000
_cell.length_c   1.000
_cell.angle_alpha   90.00
_cell.angle_beta   90.00
_cell.angle_gamma   90.00
#
_symmetry.space_group_name_H-M   'P 1'
#
loop_
_entity.id
_entity.type
_entity.pdbx_description
1 polymer ?
#
loop_
_entity_poly.entity_id
_entity_poly.type
_entity_poly.pdbx_seq_one_letter_code
_entity_poly.pdbx_strand_id
1 'polypeptide(L)'
;MQDILNSREGVSDYDKLQRYREVLTRYLHLVDNYRNRPIGRVEISEPRNSHERKEDITNEVVDSLPKPLKKKGELLLRRLRAISDLDWNRRGEIKYNCHWIQSSNLKDLVSEALRHKP
;
A
#
# COMPACT_ATOMS: atom_id res chain seq x y z
N MET A 1 25.34 -6.25 2.63
CA MET A 1 26.31 -5.23 2.18
C MET A 1 27.45 -5.01 3.17
N GLN A 2 27.25 -5.16 4.49
CA GLN A 2 28.31 -4.97 5.49
C GLN A 2 29.35 -6.13 5.54
N ASP A 3 29.03 -7.32 5.03
CA ASP A 3 29.94 -8.50 5.10
C ASP A 3 31.23 -8.41 4.27
N ILE A 4 31.24 -7.65 3.17
CA ILE A 4 32.43 -7.54 2.29
C ILE A 4 33.47 -6.61 2.92
N LEU A 5 33.02 -5.58 3.63
CA LEU A 5 33.88 -4.61 4.32
C LEU A 5 34.35 -5.13 5.69
N ASN A 6 33.59 -6.03 6.31
CA ASN A 6 33.87 -6.60 7.64
C ASN A 6 34.56 -7.98 7.60
N SER A 7 34.89 -8.48 6.41
CA SER A 7 35.64 -9.74 6.27
C SER A 7 37.05 -9.57 6.85
N ARG A 8 37.32 -10.34 7.90
CA ARG A 8 38.49 -10.34 8.79
C ARG A 8 39.84 -10.20 8.08
N GLU A 9 40.75 -9.54 8.79
CA GLU A 9 42.18 -9.31 8.51
C GLU A 9 42.82 -10.38 7.61
N GLY A 10 43.36 -9.94 6.46
CA GLY A 10 44.13 -10.80 5.53
C GLY A 10 43.74 -10.69 4.05
N VAL A 11 42.61 -10.07 3.72
CA VAL A 11 42.22 -9.82 2.31
C VAL A 11 42.78 -8.48 1.85
N SER A 12 43.59 -8.50 0.78
CA SER A 12 44.15 -7.31 0.15
C SER A 12 43.05 -6.32 -0.21
N ASP A 13 43.27 -5.03 0.03
CA ASP A 13 42.26 -3.99 -0.25
C ASP A 13 41.87 -3.95 -1.73
N TYR A 14 42.77 -4.39 -2.61
CA TYR A 14 42.51 -4.59 -4.03
C TYR A 14 41.40 -5.64 -4.28
N ASP A 15 41.43 -6.76 -3.56
CA ASP A 15 40.42 -7.82 -3.71
C ASP A 15 39.07 -7.38 -3.16
N LYS A 16 39.06 -6.58 -2.09
CA LYS A 16 37.83 -5.97 -1.57
C LYS A 16 37.22 -5.01 -2.59
N LEU A 17 38.05 -4.18 -3.22
CA LEU A 17 37.61 -3.27 -4.29
C LEU A 17 37.06 -4.04 -5.49
N GLN A 18 37.70 -5.14 -5.86
CA GLN A 18 37.23 -5.97 -6.97
C GLN A 18 35.86 -6.59 -6.66
N ARG A 19 35.68 -7.16 -5.46
CA ARG A 19 34.40 -7.72 -5.01
C ARG A 19 33.31 -6.65 -4.91
N TYR A 20 33.66 -5.46 -4.42
CA TYR A 20 32.73 -4.33 -4.38
C TYR A 20 32.29 -3.91 -5.79
N ARG A 21 33.25 -3.78 -6.71
CA ARG A 21 32.98 -3.46 -8.11
C ARG A 21 32.03 -4.49 -8.74
N GLU A 22 32.26 -5.77 -8.52
CA GLU A 22 31.39 -6.84 -9.05
C GLU A 22 29.96 -6.77 -8.52
N VAL A 23 29.76 -6.46 -7.24
CA VAL A 23 28.43 -6.29 -6.64
C VAL A 23 27.75 -5.03 -7.18
N LEU A 24 28.49 -3.93 -7.30
CA LEU A 24 27.97 -2.68 -7.85
C LEU A 24 27.52 -2.84 -9.30
N THR A 25 28.34 -3.49 -10.13
CA THR A 25 28.01 -3.79 -11.51
C THR A 25 26.74 -4.64 -11.60
N ARG A 26 26.60 -5.70 -10.79
CA ARG A 26 25.36 -6.50 -10.73
C ARG A 26 24.14 -5.66 -10.35
N TYR A 27 24.27 -4.76 -9.39
CA TYR A 27 23.17 -3.88 -8.98
C TYR A 27 22.77 -2.91 -10.09
N LEU A 28 23.74 -2.27 -10.75
CA LEU A 28 23.47 -1.35 -11.86
C LEU A 28 22.78 -2.08 -13.03
N HIS A 29 23.22 -3.29 -13.36
CA HIS A 29 22.55 -4.11 -14.37
C HIS A 29 21.11 -4.48 -13.99
N LEU A 30 20.84 -4.78 -12.72
CA LEU A 30 19.47 -5.01 -12.26
C LEU A 30 18.61 -3.75 -12.44
N VAL A 31 19.09 -2.59 -11.97
CA VAL A 31 18.34 -1.33 -12.09
C VAL A 31 18.09 -0.94 -13.54
N ASP A 32 19.09 -1.10 -14.40
CA ASP A 32 18.97 -0.80 -15.83
C ASP A 32 17.96 -1.75 -16.51
N ASN A 33 18.00 -3.05 -16.15
CA ASN A 33 17.01 -4.02 -16.60
C ASN A 33 15.60 -3.68 -16.10
N TYR A 34 15.43 -3.13 -14.90
CA TYR A 34 14.12 -2.66 -14.41
C TYR A 34 13.64 -1.39 -15.11
N ARG A 35 14.56 -0.50 -15.53
CA ARG A 35 14.21 0.71 -16.31
C ARG A 35 13.83 0.40 -17.75
N ASN A 36 14.54 -0.53 -18.38
CA ASN A 36 14.41 -0.85 -19.80
C ASN A 36 13.47 -2.04 -20.07
N ARG A 37 12.99 -2.73 -19.03
CA ARG A 37 11.89 -3.67 -19.20
C ARG A 37 10.68 -2.86 -19.67
N PRO A 38 10.10 -3.12 -20.86
CA PRO A 38 8.77 -2.61 -21.12
C PRO A 38 7.95 -3.13 -19.96
N ILE A 39 7.34 -2.22 -19.18
CA ILE A 39 6.38 -2.58 -18.15
C ILE A 39 5.44 -3.53 -18.88
N GLY A 40 5.61 -4.83 -18.65
CA GLY A 40 4.66 -5.82 -19.09
C GLY A 40 3.43 -5.35 -18.36
N ARG A 41 2.53 -4.68 -19.09
CA ARG A 41 1.20 -4.38 -18.60
C ARG A 41 0.65 -5.76 -18.28
N VAL A 42 0.83 -6.18 -17.03
CA VAL A 42 -0.24 -6.85 -16.35
C VAL A 42 -1.33 -5.80 -16.45
N GLU A 43 -2.16 -5.93 -17.47
CA GLU A 43 -3.49 -5.38 -17.42
C GLU A 43 -4.09 -6.06 -16.20
N ILE A 44 -3.83 -5.48 -15.03
CA ILE A 44 -4.85 -5.37 -14.02
C ILE A 44 -5.90 -4.56 -14.75
N SER A 45 -6.70 -5.26 -15.55
CA SER A 45 -8.05 -4.86 -15.83
C SER A 45 -8.64 -4.78 -14.44
N GLU A 46 -8.47 -3.63 -13.78
CA GLU A 46 -9.42 -3.21 -12.79
C GLU A 46 -10.74 -3.36 -13.54
N PRO A 47 -11.58 -4.33 -13.17
CA PRO A 47 -12.84 -4.46 -13.87
C PRO A 47 -13.47 -3.09 -13.76
N ARG A 48 -13.94 -2.48 -14.85
CA ARG A 48 -14.65 -1.19 -14.84
C ARG A 48 -15.75 -1.11 -13.76
N ASN A 49 -16.15 -2.28 -13.26
CA ASN A 49 -17.00 -2.56 -12.11
C ASN A 49 -16.38 -2.31 -10.70
N SER A 50 -15.11 -1.88 -10.58
CA SER A 50 -14.44 -1.65 -9.29
C SER A 50 -14.99 -0.41 -8.58
N HIS A 51 -15.45 0.59 -9.33
CA HIS A 51 -16.10 1.77 -8.77
C HIS A 51 -17.52 1.45 -8.30
N GLU A 52 -18.33 0.77 -9.11
CA GLU A 52 -19.69 0.32 -8.75
C GLU A 52 -19.66 -0.52 -7.46
N ARG A 53 -18.75 -1.49 -7.38
CA ARG A 53 -18.62 -2.36 -6.19
C ARG A 53 -18.06 -1.66 -4.95
N LYS A 54 -17.29 -0.58 -5.11
CA LYS A 54 -16.84 0.23 -3.97
C LYS A 54 -18.01 1.01 -3.38
N GLU A 55 -18.97 1.43 -4.21
CA GLU A 55 -20.17 2.13 -3.76
C GLU A 55 -21.12 1.20 -3.00
N ASP A 56 -21.25 -0.06 -3.42
CA ASP A 56 -22.03 -1.08 -2.69
C ASP A 56 -21.60 -1.20 -1.21
N ILE A 57 -20.28 -1.23 -0.97
CA ILE A 57 -19.73 -1.36 0.39
C ILE A 57 -19.91 -0.08 1.18
N THR A 58 -19.78 1.08 0.55
CA THR A 58 -20.06 2.35 1.24
C THR A 58 -21.52 2.43 1.68
N ASN A 59 -22.45 1.93 0.87
CA ASN A 59 -23.87 1.87 1.20
C ASN A 59 -24.12 0.86 2.35
N GLU A 60 -23.50 -0.31 2.31
CA GLU A 60 -23.57 -1.31 3.39
C GLU A 60 -23.04 -0.76 4.74
N VAL A 61 -21.95 0.01 4.69
CA VAL A 61 -21.39 0.69 5.87
C VAL A 61 -22.35 1.74 6.40
N VAL A 62 -22.94 2.57 5.54
CA VAL A 62 -23.93 3.57 5.95
C VAL A 62 -25.18 2.91 6.54
N ASP A 63 -25.62 1.80 5.98
CA ASP A 63 -26.78 1.07 6.50
C ASP A 63 -26.55 0.39 7.84
N SER A 64 -25.31 0.03 8.11
CA SER A 64 -24.88 -0.49 9.41
C SER A 64 -24.90 0.56 10.53
N LEU A 65 -25.04 1.85 10.22
CA LEU A 65 -25.06 2.92 11.21
C LEU A 65 -26.48 3.21 11.72
N PRO A 66 -26.63 3.62 13.00
CA PRO A 66 -27.89 4.12 13.53
C PRO A 66 -28.42 5.31 12.69
N LYS A 67 -29.74 5.38 12.49
CA LYS A 67 -30.43 6.45 11.73
C LYS A 67 -29.89 7.87 11.94
N PRO A 68 -29.63 8.36 13.17
CA PRO A 68 -29.12 9.73 13.38
C PRO A 68 -27.66 9.93 12.92
N LEU A 69 -26.89 8.86 12.77
CA LEU A 69 -25.48 8.88 12.41
C LEU A 69 -25.22 8.66 10.91
N LYS A 70 -26.22 8.16 10.16
CA LYS A 70 -26.08 7.87 8.71
C LYS A 70 -25.54 9.07 7.92
N LYS A 71 -26.15 10.26 8.08
CA LYS A 71 -25.71 11.51 7.43
C LYS A 71 -24.26 11.88 7.75
N LYS A 72 -23.79 11.57 8.98
CA LYS A 72 -22.41 11.86 9.39
C LYS A 72 -21.44 10.82 8.84
N GLY A 73 -21.85 9.55 8.78
CA GLY A 73 -21.08 8.49 8.14
C GLY A 73 -20.87 8.75 6.66
N GLU A 74 -21.90 9.18 5.93
CA GLU A 74 -21.80 9.59 4.52
C GLU A 74 -20.78 10.73 4.35
N LEU A 75 -20.85 11.76 5.19
CA LEU A 75 -19.92 12.89 5.15
C LEU A 75 -18.48 12.44 5.42
N LEU A 76 -18.29 11.55 6.39
CA LEU A 76 -16.98 11.00 6.74
C LEU A 76 -16.40 10.18 5.58
N LEU A 77 -17.18 9.28 4.99
CA LEU A 77 -16.77 8.48 3.82
C LEU A 77 -16.36 9.37 2.64
N ARG A 78 -17.13 10.43 2.37
CA ARG A 78 -16.79 11.42 1.34
C ARG A 78 -15.46 12.11 1.63
N ARG A 79 -15.14 12.41 2.90
CA ARG A 79 -13.86 13.00 3.30
C ARG A 79 -12.73 11.99 3.20
N LEU A 80 -12.94 10.74 3.60
CA LEU A 80 -11.97 9.66 3.47
C LEU A 80 -11.60 9.43 1.99
N ARG A 81 -12.58 9.48 1.09
CA ARG A 81 -12.35 9.36 -0.37
C ARG A 81 -11.53 10.52 -0.94
N ALA A 82 -11.50 11.67 -0.28
CA ALA A 82 -10.71 12.83 -0.68
C ALA A 82 -9.24 12.73 -0.23
N ILE A 83 -8.90 11.77 0.64
CA ILE A 83 -7.53 11.55 1.11
C ILE A 83 -6.87 10.52 0.18
N SER A 84 -5.84 10.95 -0.55
CA SER A 84 -5.14 10.14 -1.55
C SER A 84 -4.48 8.88 -0.99
N ASP A 85 -4.08 8.91 0.29
CA ASP A 85 -3.28 7.86 0.93
C ASP A 85 -4.13 6.74 1.54
N LEU A 86 -5.45 6.87 1.49
CA LEU A 86 -6.41 5.95 2.09
C LEU A 86 -7.30 5.33 1.02
N ASP A 87 -7.24 4.01 0.87
CA ASP A 87 -8.15 3.26 0.01
C ASP A 87 -8.73 2.07 0.77
N TRP A 88 -9.77 1.44 0.25
CA TRP A 88 -10.36 0.24 0.85
C TRP A 88 -10.75 -0.78 -0.21
N ASN A 89 -10.69 -2.06 0.16
CA ASN A 89 -11.02 -3.17 -0.73
C ASN A 89 -12.48 -3.63 -0.57
N ARG A 90 -12.81 -4.69 -1.32
CA ARG A 90 -14.16 -5.27 -1.34
C ARG A 90 -14.64 -5.88 -0.02
N ARG A 91 -13.71 -6.17 0.89
CA ARG A 91 -13.98 -6.81 2.18
C ARG A 91 -14.10 -5.77 3.30
N GLY A 92 -13.95 -4.48 2.98
CA GLY A 92 -13.85 -3.42 3.97
C GLY A 92 -12.46 -3.31 4.61
N GLU A 93 -11.44 -4.02 4.10
CA GLU A 93 -10.07 -3.86 4.60
C GLU A 93 -9.47 -2.56 4.05
N ILE A 94 -8.71 -1.88 4.90
CA ILE A 94 -8.21 -0.54 4.66
C ILE A 94 -6.76 -0.62 4.18
N LYS A 95 -6.45 0.18 3.17
CA LYS A 95 -5.10 0.43 2.67
C LYS A 95 -4.66 1.81 3.13
N TYR A 96 -3.53 1.87 3.82
CA TYR A 96 -2.91 3.11 4.27
C TYR A 96 -1.43 3.11 3.87
N ASN A 97 -0.94 4.17 3.24
CA ASN A 97 0.46 4.29 2.80
C ASN A 97 0.97 3.05 2.03
N CYS A 98 0.16 2.56 1.08
CA CYS A 98 0.43 1.36 0.30
C CYS A 98 0.46 0.02 1.06
N HIS A 99 0.15 0.00 2.36
CA HIS A 99 0.04 -1.21 3.16
C HIS A 99 -1.42 -1.56 3.45
N TRP A 100 -1.79 -2.82 3.24
CA TRP A 100 -3.10 -3.35 3.65
C TRP A 100 -3.06 -3.67 5.13
N ILE A 101 -3.94 -3.05 5.90
CA ILE A 101 -4.09 -3.35 7.31
C ILE A 101 -5.01 -4.58 7.41
N GLN A 102 -4.39 -5.73 7.67
CA GLN A 102 -5.10 -6.99 7.87
C GLN A 102 -6.05 -6.86 9.05
N SER A 103 -7.20 -7.54 8.99
CA SER A 103 -8.25 -7.50 10.03
C SER A 103 -8.88 -6.13 10.28
N SER A 104 -8.58 -5.11 9.47
CA SER A 104 -9.31 -3.85 9.52
C SER A 104 -10.66 -3.97 8.85
N ASN A 105 -11.66 -3.33 9.42
CA ASN A 105 -12.98 -3.23 8.84
C ASN A 105 -13.42 -1.77 8.78
N LEU A 106 -13.74 -1.30 7.58
CA LEU A 106 -14.22 0.06 7.31
C LEU A 106 -15.47 0.38 8.13
N LYS A 107 -16.37 -0.59 8.33
CA LYS A 107 -17.57 -0.43 9.16
C LYS A 107 -17.22 -0.07 10.60
N ASP A 108 -16.31 -0.83 11.20
CA ASP A 108 -15.91 -0.63 12.59
C ASP A 108 -15.13 0.67 12.74
N LEU A 109 -14.27 1.02 11.77
CA LEU A 109 -13.57 2.30 11.77
C LEU A 109 -14.55 3.48 11.73
N VAL A 110 -15.53 3.46 10.83
CA VAL A 110 -16.52 4.54 10.71
C VAL A 110 -17.39 4.61 11.97
N SER A 111 -17.82 3.46 12.50
CA SER A 111 -18.60 3.39 13.73
C SER A 111 -17.83 3.97 14.92
N GLU A 112 -16.57 3.56 15.09
CA GLU A 112 -15.72 4.02 16.19
C GLU A 112 -15.37 5.50 16.07
N ALA A 113 -15.06 5.98 14.86
CA ALA A 113 -14.81 7.40 14.60
C ALA A 113 -16.02 8.29 14.89
N LEU A 114 -17.24 7.79 14.71
CA LEU A 114 -18.47 8.52 15.05
C LEU A 114 -18.81 8.43 16.55
N ARG A 115 -18.31 7.41 17.24
CA ARG A 115 -18.51 7.17 18.67
C ARG A 115 -17.54 7.99 19.51
N HIS A 116 -16.29 8.08 19.10
CA HIS A 116 -15.29 8.99 19.66
C HIS A 116 -15.49 10.40 19.12
N LYS A 117 -16.54 11.06 19.62
CA LYS A 117 -16.61 12.51 19.60
C LYS A 117 -15.70 13.06 20.71
N PRO A 118 -14.81 14.03 20.43
CA PRO A 118 -14.41 14.98 21.45
C PRO A 118 -15.61 15.83 21.90
#